data_AF-X1DI03-F1
#
_entry.id   AF-X1DI03-F1
#
_cell.length_a   1.000
_cell.length_b   1.000
_cell.length_c   1.000
_cell.angle_alpha   90.00
_cell.angle_beta   90.00
_cell.angle_gamma   90.00
#
_symmetry.space_group_name_H-M   'P 1'
#
loop_
_entity.id
_entity.type
_entity.pdbx_description
1 polymer ?
#
loop_
_entity_poly.entity_id
_entity_poly.type
_entity_poly.pdbx_seq_one_letter_code
_entity_poly.pdbx_strand_id
1 'polypeptide(L)'
;MTGKDDLTPEELAKEHHKYQEAWNMLLESIVKGVAAMTVAVEKPRELLLSGRLSGIPEIAETLAAKLSQFGKVRKVGRQARVAKEAAEGAYIIGDGLLGGKYKGIVDCLELRGAKGTTHDYILLKGAEPQKP
;
A
#
# COMPACT_ATOMS: atom_id res chain seq x y z
N MET A 1 18.70 -18.67 17.50
CA MET A 1 18.10 -17.32 17.50
C MET A 1 19.24 -16.31 17.63
N THR A 2 19.65 -15.71 16.52
CA THR A 2 20.70 -14.67 16.43
C THR A 2 20.12 -13.38 15.86
N GLY A 3 18.88 -13.06 16.25
CA GLY A 3 18.18 -11.86 15.79
C GLY A 3 18.62 -10.62 16.56
N LYS A 4 18.72 -9.49 15.86
CA LYS A 4 18.82 -8.15 16.45
C LYS A 4 17.40 -7.57 16.49
N ASP A 5 16.86 -7.38 17.69
CA ASP A 5 15.44 -6.99 17.89
C ASP A 5 15.13 -5.55 17.48
N ASP A 6 16.15 -4.70 17.34
CA ASP A 6 16.06 -3.29 16.99
C ASP A 6 16.60 -2.97 15.58
N LEU A 7 16.69 -3.98 14.70
CA LEU A 7 17.19 -3.81 13.33
C LEU A 7 16.28 -2.85 12.54
N THR A 8 16.81 -1.70 12.12
CA THR A 8 16.02 -0.77 11.30
C THR A 8 15.89 -1.28 9.86
N PRO A 9 14.88 -0.83 9.08
CA PRO A 9 14.77 -1.21 7.68
C PRO A 9 16.00 -0.81 6.83
N GLU A 10 16.65 0.31 7.17
CA GLU A 10 17.87 0.78 6.51
C GLU A 10 19.06 -0.12 6.82
N GLU A 11 19.20 -0.57 8.08
CA GLU A 11 20.22 -1.55 8.48
C GLU A 11 19.96 -2.92 7.85
N LEU A 12 18.71 -3.38 7.85
CA LEU A 12 18.29 -4.62 7.20
C LEU A 12 18.63 -4.59 5.70
N ALA A 13 18.31 -3.49 5.02
CA ALA A 13 18.65 -3.31 3.61
C ALA A 13 20.16 -3.37 3.35
N LYS A 14 20.96 -2.68 4.17
CA LYS A 14 22.42 -2.65 4.04
C LYS A 14 23.08 -3.99 4.35
N GLU A 15 22.57 -4.72 5.35
CA GLU A 15 23.17 -5.95 5.86
C GLU A 15 22.32 -7.19 5.57
N HIS A 16 21.47 -7.15 4.54
CA HIS A 16 20.50 -8.21 4.24
C HIS A 16 21.14 -9.60 4.07
N HIS A 17 22.41 -9.65 3.65
CA HIS A 17 23.21 -10.89 3.55
C HIS A 17 23.43 -11.58 4.91
N LYS A 18 23.43 -10.83 6.02
CA LYS A 18 23.51 -11.37 7.39
C LYS A 18 22.14 -11.76 7.96
N TYR A 19 21.07 -11.19 7.41
CA TYR A 19 19.70 -11.35 7.89
C TYR A 19 18.78 -11.90 6.78
N GLN A 20 19.23 -12.96 6.08
CA GLN A 20 18.57 -13.47 4.88
C GLN A 20 17.11 -13.88 5.13
N GLU A 21 16.82 -14.49 6.28
CA GLU A 21 15.46 -14.91 6.64
C GLU A 21 14.52 -13.71 6.76
N ALA A 22 14.92 -12.67 7.50
CA ALA A 22 14.12 -11.46 7.68
C ALA A 22 13.94 -10.69 6.36
N TRP A 23 15.00 -10.61 5.56
CA TRP A 23 14.95 -10.00 4.23
C TRP A 23 14.00 -10.73 3.29
N ASN A 24 14.11 -12.05 3.21
CA ASN A 24 13.25 -12.88 2.38
C ASN A 24 11.80 -12.80 2.84
N MET A 25 11.55 -12.87 4.16
CA MET A 25 10.21 -12.74 4.72
C MET A 25 9.56 -11.40 4.35
N LEU A 26 10.28 -10.29 4.46
CA LEU A 26 9.79 -8.97 4.07
C LEU A 26 9.35 -8.96 2.59
N LEU A 27 10.24 -9.39 1.70
CA LEU A 27 9.99 -9.37 0.26
C LEU A 27 8.89 -10.33 -0.15
N GLU A 28 8.92 -11.55 0.37
CA GLU A 28 7.94 -12.60 0.07
C GLU A 28 6.55 -12.21 0.55
N SER A 29 6.43 -11.61 1.74
CA SER A 29 5.13 -11.15 2.27
C SER A 29 4.49 -10.10 1.36
N ILE A 30 5.29 -9.17 0.83
CA ILE A 30 4.81 -8.14 -0.10
C ILE A 30 4.39 -8.78 -1.43
N VAL A 31 5.21 -9.68 -1.99
CA VAL A 31 4.90 -10.38 -3.24
C VAL A 31 3.62 -11.20 -3.12
N LYS A 32 3.44 -11.92 -2.01
CA LYS A 32 2.21 -12.67 -1.73
C LYS A 32 1.00 -11.76 -1.61
N GLY A 33 1.13 -10.62 -0.93
CA GLY A 33 0.06 -9.63 -0.84
C GLY A 33 -0.40 -9.13 -2.21
N VAL A 34 0.55 -8.78 -3.08
CA VAL A 34 0.24 -8.37 -4.46
C VAL A 34 -0.38 -9.51 -5.25
N ALA A 35 0.14 -10.73 -5.14
CA ALA A 35 -0.43 -11.91 -5.80
C ALA A 35 -1.87 -12.19 -5.35
N ALA A 36 -2.20 -11.99 -4.07
CA ALA A 36 -3.57 -12.12 -3.60
C ALA A 36 -4.50 -11.06 -4.20
N MET A 37 -4.01 -9.83 -4.41
CA MET A 37 -4.79 -8.76 -5.00
C MET A 37 -5.13 -8.99 -6.49
N THR A 38 -4.36 -9.82 -7.21
CA THR A 38 -4.67 -10.11 -8.62
C THR A 38 -5.98 -10.86 -8.81
N VAL A 39 -6.53 -11.47 -7.75
CA VAL A 39 -7.88 -12.04 -7.77
C VAL A 39 -8.96 -10.97 -7.99
N ALA A 40 -8.76 -9.78 -7.42
CA ALA A 40 -9.69 -8.66 -7.59
C ALA A 40 -9.30 -7.76 -8.77
N VAL A 41 -8.00 -7.68 -9.08
CA VAL A 41 -7.44 -6.83 -10.14
C VAL A 41 -6.55 -7.68 -11.03
N GLU A 42 -7.15 -8.42 -11.97
CA GLU A 42 -6.45 -9.43 -12.79
C GLU A 42 -5.27 -8.87 -13.58
N LYS A 43 -5.39 -7.64 -14.09
CA LYS A 43 -4.38 -6.98 -14.93
C LYS A 43 -4.15 -5.55 -14.45
N PRO A 44 -3.39 -5.34 -13.37
CA PRO A 44 -3.16 -4.00 -12.86
C PRO A 44 -2.38 -3.19 -13.89
N ARG A 45 -2.84 -1.97 -14.17
CA ARG A 45 -2.15 -1.04 -15.09
C ARG A 45 -0.73 -0.74 -14.62
N GLU A 46 -0.58 -0.52 -13.32
CA GLU A 46 0.68 -0.28 -12.65
C GLU A 46 0.60 -0.67 -11.17
N LEU A 47 1.77 -0.88 -10.57
CA LEU A 47 1.96 -1.11 -9.14
C LEU A 47 2.73 0.08 -8.57
N LEU A 48 2.15 0.73 -7.56
CA LEU A 48 2.70 1.94 -6.95
C LEU A 48 3.35 1.63 -5.61
N LEU A 49 4.68 1.80 -5.53
CA LEU A 49 5.43 1.74 -4.29
C LEU A 49 5.33 3.08 -3.57
N SER A 50 4.86 3.07 -2.33
CA SER A 50 4.71 4.25 -1.48
C SER A 50 5.21 4.01 -0.06
N GLY A 51 5.21 5.07 0.75
CA GLY A 51 5.61 5.01 2.15
C GLY A 51 7.13 4.92 2.37
N ARG A 52 7.55 4.93 3.64
CA ARG A 52 8.96 5.07 4.05
C ARG A 52 9.89 4.04 3.39
N LEU A 53 9.48 2.77 3.31
CA LEU A 53 10.32 1.69 2.77
C LEU A 53 10.62 1.86 1.28
N SER A 54 9.70 2.46 0.52
CA SER A 54 9.93 2.76 -0.90
C SER A 54 11.04 3.80 -1.14
N GLY A 55 11.40 4.55 -0.09
CA GLY A 55 12.53 5.47 -0.08
C GLY A 55 13.90 4.78 0.04
N ILE A 56 13.95 3.53 0.48
CA ILE A 56 15.19 2.76 0.61
C ILE A 56 15.49 2.10 -0.74
N PRO A 57 16.58 2.48 -1.46
CA PRO A 57 16.83 2.01 -2.83
C PRO A 57 16.86 0.49 -2.95
N GLU A 58 17.61 -0.19 -2.06
CA GLU A 58 17.76 -1.64 -2.06
C GLU A 58 16.40 -2.37 -1.98
N ILE A 59 15.52 -1.92 -1.09
CA ILE A 59 14.18 -2.49 -0.94
C ILE A 59 13.34 -2.21 -2.18
N ALA A 60 13.32 -0.97 -2.64
CA ALA A 60 12.46 -0.56 -3.74
C ALA A 60 12.86 -1.19 -5.07
N GLU A 61 14.16 -1.31 -5.36
CA GLU A 61 14.68 -1.91 -6.58
C GLU A 61 14.45 -3.41 -6.58
N THR A 62 14.72 -4.08 -5.45
CA THR A 62 14.45 -5.52 -5.30
C THR A 62 12.96 -5.84 -5.44
N LEU A 63 12.09 -5.03 -4.84
CA LEU A 63 10.64 -5.17 -4.99
C LEU A 63 10.21 -4.87 -6.43
N ALA A 64 10.74 -3.83 -7.08
CA ALA A 64 10.40 -3.52 -8.45
C ALA A 64 10.74 -4.69 -9.40
N ALA A 65 11.90 -5.31 -9.22
CA ALA A 65 12.29 -6.50 -9.97
C ALA A 65 11.31 -7.66 -9.73
N LYS A 66 11.02 -8.00 -8.46
CA LYS A 66 10.13 -9.11 -8.10
C LYS A 66 8.67 -8.89 -8.52
N LEU A 67 8.19 -7.65 -8.46
CA LEU A 67 6.80 -7.30 -8.74
C LEU A 67 6.53 -7.01 -10.22
N SER A 68 7.59 -6.85 -11.04
CA SER A 68 7.47 -6.61 -12.49
C SER A 68 6.65 -7.67 -13.23
N GLN A 69 6.58 -8.89 -12.69
CA GLN A 69 5.75 -9.98 -13.22
C GLN A 69 4.24 -9.68 -13.15
N PHE A 70 3.80 -8.79 -12.26
CA PHE A 70 2.38 -8.42 -12.11
C PHE A 70 2.01 -7.17 -12.92
N GLY A 71 2.99 -6.36 -13.35
CA GLY A 71 2.75 -5.13 -14.09
C GLY A 71 3.86 -4.10 -13.92
N LYS A 72 3.65 -2.90 -14.50
CA LYS A 72 4.63 -1.81 -14.42
C LYS A 72 4.76 -1.28 -13.00
N VAL A 73 5.94 -1.40 -12.39
CA VAL A 73 6.19 -0.88 -11.03
C VAL A 73 6.72 0.55 -11.09
N ARG A 74 6.19 1.45 -10.26
CA ARG A 74 6.66 2.83 -10.12
C ARG A 74 6.61 3.27 -8.66
N LYS A 75 7.48 4.22 -8.28
CA LYS A 75 7.34 4.92 -7.00
C LYS A 75 6.28 6.01 -7.12
N VAL A 76 5.49 6.22 -6.06
CA VAL A 76 4.64 7.40 -5.94
C VAL A 76 5.54 8.62 -5.84
N GLY A 77 5.34 9.57 -6.75
CA GLY A 77 6.05 10.83 -6.76
C GLY A 77 5.38 11.85 -5.85
N ARG A 78 6.19 12.71 -5.23
CA ARG A 78 5.74 13.87 -4.46
C ARG A 78 5.67 15.11 -5.36
N GLN A 79 4.60 15.89 -5.28
CA GLN A 79 4.47 17.15 -6.03
C GLN A 79 4.72 18.39 -5.15
N ALA A 80 4.44 18.30 -3.85
CA ALA A 80 4.64 19.40 -2.92
C ALA A 80 6.10 19.54 -2.52
N ARG A 81 6.51 20.78 -2.21
CA ARG A 81 7.88 21.09 -1.75
C ARG A 81 8.09 20.87 -0.25
N VAL A 82 7.02 20.88 0.53
CA VAL A 82 7.10 20.80 2.00
C VAL A 82 6.26 19.64 2.54
N ALA A 83 5.05 19.44 2.01
CA ALA A 83 4.15 18.40 2.48
C ALA A 83 4.63 17.00 2.10
N LYS A 84 4.29 16.01 2.93
CA LYS A 84 4.45 14.58 2.63
C LYS A 84 3.36 14.12 1.65
N GLU A 85 3.59 13.03 0.93
CA GLU A 85 2.68 12.45 -0.06
C GLU A 85 1.28 12.20 0.52
N ALA A 86 1.20 11.72 1.77
CA ALA A 86 -0.07 11.50 2.46
C ALA A 86 -0.88 12.79 2.68
N ALA A 87 -0.19 13.90 2.97
CA ALA A 87 -0.83 15.21 3.15
C ALA A 87 -1.30 15.79 1.81
N GLU A 88 -0.58 15.55 0.71
CA GLU A 88 -1.06 15.86 -0.63
C GLU A 88 -2.33 15.08 -0.97
N GLY A 89 -2.35 13.77 -0.65
CA GLY A 89 -3.55 12.94 -0.79
C GLY A 89 -4.74 13.52 -0.03
N ALA A 90 -4.55 13.90 1.23
CA ALA A 90 -5.59 14.52 2.04
C ALA A 90 -6.11 15.84 1.43
N TYR A 91 -5.22 16.68 0.89
CA TYR A 91 -5.60 17.90 0.17
C TYR A 91 -6.43 17.59 -1.08
N ILE A 92 -6.01 16.63 -1.90
CA ILE A 92 -6.74 16.19 -3.11
C ILE A 92 -8.17 15.77 -2.75
N ILE A 93 -8.33 14.98 -1.68
CA ILE A 93 -9.65 14.55 -1.21
C ILE A 93 -10.46 15.74 -0.68
N GLY A 94 -9.88 16.59 0.18
CA GLY A 94 -10.57 17.75 0.76
C GLY A 94 -11.04 18.75 -0.31
N ASP A 95 -10.15 19.14 -1.21
CA ASP A 95 -10.47 20.03 -2.34
C ASP A 95 -11.57 19.43 -3.24
N GLY A 96 -11.46 18.14 -3.59
CA GLY A 96 -12.47 17.47 -4.41
C GLY A 96 -13.83 17.32 -3.71
N LEU A 97 -13.85 17.15 -2.38
CA LEU A 97 -15.08 17.13 -1.58
C LEU A 97 -15.79 18.50 -1.57
N LEU A 98 -15.04 19.60 -1.62
CA LEU A 98 -15.56 20.96 -1.76
C LEU A 98 -15.89 21.36 -3.21
N GLY A 99 -15.74 20.44 -4.17
CA GLY A 99 -16.03 20.68 -5.59
C GLY A 99 -14.92 21.43 -6.32
N GLY A 100 -13.71 21.47 -5.76
CA GLY A 100 -12.55 22.11 -6.34
C GLY A 100 -11.95 21.35 -7.53
N LYS A 101 -10.68 21.65 -7.81
CA LYS A 101 -9.92 21.12 -8.96
C LYS A 101 -9.95 19.58 -9.01
N TYR A 102 -9.93 18.91 -7.87
CA TYR A 102 -9.85 17.46 -7.78
C TYR A 102 -11.21 16.75 -7.67
N LYS A 103 -12.33 17.45 -7.90
CA LYS A 103 -13.69 16.88 -7.83
C LYS A 103 -13.84 15.56 -8.60
N GLY A 104 -13.31 15.50 -9.82
CA GLY A 104 -13.40 14.31 -10.66
C GLY A 104 -12.78 13.05 -10.04
N ILE A 105 -11.72 13.20 -9.22
CA ILE A 105 -11.12 12.06 -8.50
C ILE A 105 -12.06 11.56 -7.40
N VAL A 106 -12.60 12.48 -6.59
CA VAL A 106 -13.52 12.15 -5.49
C VAL A 106 -14.80 11.51 -6.01
N ASP A 107 -15.31 11.99 -7.15
CA ASP A 107 -16.50 11.43 -7.79
C ASP A 107 -16.23 10.03 -8.36
N CYS A 108 -15.08 9.82 -9.01
CA CYS A 108 -14.68 8.50 -9.52
C CYS A 108 -14.48 7.46 -8.41
N LEU A 109 -14.08 7.90 -7.21
CA LEU A 109 -13.98 7.05 -6.01
C LEU A 109 -15.32 6.84 -5.30
N GLU A 110 -16.39 7.50 -5.76
CA GLU A 110 -17.73 7.45 -5.16
C GLU A 110 -17.76 7.75 -3.65
N LEU A 111 -16.86 8.60 -3.15
CA LEU A 111 -16.68 8.80 -1.70
C LEU A 111 -17.93 9.33 -0.98
N ARG A 112 -18.78 10.10 -1.67
CA ARG A 112 -20.05 10.60 -1.10
C ARG A 112 -21.13 9.52 -1.01
N GLY A 113 -21.00 8.44 -1.80
CA GLY A 113 -21.88 7.29 -1.79
C GLY A 113 -21.41 6.16 -0.88
N ALA A 114 -20.19 6.24 -0.34
CA ALA A 114 -19.65 5.25 0.57
C ALA A 114 -20.51 5.17 1.85
N LYS A 115 -21.02 3.96 2.12
CA LYS A 115 -21.92 3.65 3.23
C LYS A 115 -21.67 2.23 3.72
N GLY A 116 -22.17 1.93 4.92
CA GLY A 116 -21.98 0.64 5.56
C GLY A 116 -20.64 0.50 6.29
N THR A 117 -20.39 -0.68 6.82
CA THR A 117 -19.18 -0.99 7.60
C THR A 117 -18.54 -2.31 7.15
N THR A 118 -17.31 -2.56 7.60
CA THR A 118 -16.64 -3.86 7.40
C THR A 118 -17.39 -5.04 8.03
N HIS A 119 -18.38 -4.79 8.90
CA HIS A 119 -19.14 -5.81 9.61
C HIS A 119 -20.45 -6.19 8.92
N ASP A 120 -20.88 -5.43 7.91
CA ASP A 120 -22.21 -5.58 7.29
C ASP A 120 -22.42 -6.94 6.61
N TYR A 121 -21.31 -7.62 6.27
CA TYR A 121 -21.29 -8.91 5.59
C TYR A 121 -20.69 -10.04 6.45
N ILE A 122 -20.53 -9.83 7.76
CA ILE A 122 -20.13 -10.91 8.68
C ILE A 122 -21.35 -11.79 8.95
N LEU A 123 -21.35 -12.97 8.35
CA LEU A 123 -22.40 -13.98 8.52
C LEU A 123 -21.96 -15.00 9.57
N LEU A 124 -22.54 -14.95 10.76
CA LEU A 124 -22.32 -15.94 11.81
C LEU A 124 -23.47 -16.94 11.82
N LYS A 125 -23.14 -18.23 11.65
CA LYS A 125 -24.16 -19.28 11.70
C LYS A 125 -24.79 -19.33 13.09
N GLY A 126 -26.10 -19.07 13.17
CA GLY A 126 -26.88 -19.12 14.41
C GLY A 126 -26.84 -17.85 15.26
N ALA A 127 -26.31 -16.74 14.74
CA ALA A 127 -26.34 -15.45 15.42
C ALA A 127 -26.68 -14.32 14.43
N GLU A 128 -27.60 -13.43 14.81
CA GLU A 128 -27.82 -12.16 14.11
C GLU A 128 -27.13 -11.05 14.91
N PRO A 129 -25.92 -10.62 14.48
CA PRO A 129 -25.26 -9.50 15.13
C PRO A 129 -26.10 -8.24 14.95
N GLN A 130 -26.26 -7.45 16.02
CA GLN A 130 -26.87 -6.12 15.89
C GLN A 130 -26.04 -5.31 14.90
N LYS A 131 -26.70 -4.81 13.85
CA LYS A 131 -26.08 -3.88 12.93
C LYS A 131 -25.84 -2.55 13.67
N PRO A 132 -24.67 -1.91 13.48
CA PRO A 132 -24.36 -0.63 14.09
C PRO A 132 -25.31 0.49 13.64
#